data_AF-A0A7C7RMB2-F1
#
_entry.id   AF-A0A7C7RMB2-F1
#
_cell.length_a   1.000
_cell.length_b   1.000
_cell.length_c   1.000
_cell.angle_alpha   90.00
_cell.angle_beta   90.00
_cell.angle_gamma   90.00
#
_symmetry.space_group_name_H-M   'P 1'
#
loop_
_entity.id
_entity.type
_entity.pdbx_description
1 polymer ?
#
loop_
_entity_poly.entity_id
_entity_poly.type
_entity_poly.pdbx_seq_one_letter_code
_entity_poly.pdbx_strand_id
1 'polypeptide(L)'
;MLSRIIPAAESLVFRNRTLVIIAFALITIFMGYSASHLKIDAGFTKLVPMEHEFMKTYVRHQKEFGGANKILVALAPKKGDIFTPEFFAAIQKVTEEVFFLPGVDRSRVISIFTPNAR
;
A
#
# COMPACT_ATOMS: atom_id res chain seq x y z
N MET A 1 -10.96 -43.53 25.30
CA MET A 1 -9.89 -42.54 25.61
C MET A 1 -10.47 -41.19 26.04
N LEU A 2 -11.41 -40.61 25.28
CA LEU A 2 -12.04 -39.32 25.59
C LEU A 2 -12.78 -39.26 26.95
N SER A 3 -13.41 -40.36 27.38
CA SER A 3 -14.19 -40.43 28.63
C SER A 3 -13.39 -40.24 29.93
N ARG A 4 -12.05 -40.41 29.89
CA ARG A 4 -11.18 -40.16 31.05
C ARG A 4 -10.57 -38.76 31.06
N ILE A 5 -10.45 -38.13 29.90
CA ILE A 5 -9.77 -36.83 29.74
C ILE A 5 -10.75 -35.70 30.06
N ILE A 6 -12.02 -35.83 29.69
CA ILE A 6 -13.08 -34.86 29.96
C ILE A 6 -13.24 -34.58 31.47
N PRO A 7 -13.44 -35.57 32.36
CA PRO A 7 -13.63 -35.30 33.79
C PRO A 7 -12.36 -34.75 34.48
N ALA A 8 -11.17 -35.11 33.98
CA ALA A 8 -9.90 -34.57 34.48
C ALA A 8 -9.73 -33.09 34.08
N ALA A 9 -10.05 -32.73 32.83
CA ALA A 9 -10.06 -31.36 32.35
C ALA A 9 -11.14 -30.52 33.04
N GLU A 10 -12.33 -31.09 33.24
CA GLU A 10 -13.44 -30.48 33.99
C GLU A 10 -13.00 -30.14 35.42
N SER A 11 -12.45 -31.11 36.14
CA SER A 11 -11.97 -30.88 37.51
C SER A 11 -10.90 -29.78 37.57
N LEU A 12 -9.96 -29.76 36.63
CA LEU A 12 -8.90 -28.75 36.57
C LEU A 12 -9.46 -27.34 36.30
N VAL A 13 -10.38 -27.21 35.35
CA VAL A 13 -10.98 -25.94 34.96
C VAL A 13 -11.91 -25.39 36.05
N PHE A 14 -12.79 -26.22 36.61
CA PHE A 14 -13.75 -25.78 37.63
C PHE A 14 -13.10 -25.53 39.00
N ARG A 15 -12.06 -26.28 39.36
CA ARG A 15 -11.30 -26.06 40.61
C ARG A 15 -10.49 -24.77 40.57
N ASN A 16 -9.97 -24.38 39.40
CA ASN A 16 -9.14 -23.20 39.22
C ASN A 16 -9.85 -22.09 38.41
N ARG A 17 -11.19 -22.03 38.47
CA ARG A 17 -12.04 -21.17 37.62
C ARG A 17 -11.56 -19.72 37.53
N THR A 18 -11.11 -19.12 38.63
CA THR A 18 -10.62 -17.73 38.64
C THR A 18 -9.34 -17.57 37.81
N LEU A 19 -8.40 -18.51 37.93
CA LEU A 19 -7.16 -18.50 37.16
C LEU A 19 -7.43 -18.70 35.66
N VAL A 20 -8.37 -19.58 35.32
CA VAL A 20 -8.79 -19.81 33.93
C VAL A 20 -9.40 -18.53 33.35
N ILE A 21 -10.34 -17.89 34.06
CA ILE A 21 -10.97 -16.63 33.61
C ILE A 21 -9.93 -15.53 33.41
N ILE A 22 -8.99 -15.36 34.36
CA ILE A 22 -7.91 -14.37 34.23
C ILE A 22 -7.03 -14.68 33.02
N ALA A 23 -6.67 -15.94 32.80
CA ALA A 23 -5.86 -16.34 31.66
C ALA A 23 -6.57 -16.01 30.32
N PHE A 24 -7.85 -16.35 30.19
CA PHE A 24 -8.63 -15.98 29.00
C PHE A 24 -8.78 -14.47 28.83
N ALA A 25 -9.02 -13.73 29.92
CA ALA A 25 -9.10 -12.27 29.87
C ALA A 25 -7.79 -11.64 29.40
N LEU A 26 -6.64 -12.13 29.87
CA LEU A 26 -5.32 -11.68 29.44
C LEU A 26 -5.08 -11.99 27.95
N ILE A 27 -5.44 -13.20 27.50
CA ILE A 27 -5.34 -13.57 26.08
C ILE A 27 -6.23 -12.66 25.22
N THR A 28 -7.46 -12.39 25.65
CA THR A 28 -8.38 -11.49 24.95
C THR A 28 -7.83 -10.07 24.87
N ILE A 29 -7.28 -9.52 25.97
CA ILE A 29 -6.64 -8.20 25.97
C ILE A 29 -5.44 -8.18 25.03
N PHE A 30 -4.59 -9.22 25.07
CA PHE A 30 -3.44 -9.32 24.17
C PHE A 30 -3.85 -9.37 22.69
N MET A 31 -4.88 -10.16 22.35
CA MET A 31 -5.42 -10.21 20.99
C MET A 31 -6.04 -8.87 20.59
N GLY A 32 -6.76 -8.20 21.50
CA GLY A 32 -7.32 -6.87 21.28
C GLY A 32 -6.23 -5.82 21.01
N TYR A 33 -5.14 -5.84 21.77
CA TYR A 33 -3.97 -5.00 21.53
C TYR A 33 -3.32 -5.31 20.18
N SER A 34 -3.16 -6.60 19.82
CA SER A 34 -2.63 -6.97 18.50
C SER A 34 -3.54 -6.49 17.37
N ALA A 35 -4.86 -6.62 17.52
CA ALA A 35 -5.83 -6.14 16.55
C ALA A 35 -5.80 -4.61 16.38
N SER A 36 -5.55 -3.84 17.45
CA SER A 36 -5.42 -2.38 17.35
C SER A 36 -4.18 -1.93 16.55
N HIS A 37 -3.20 -2.81 16.36
CA HIS A 37 -2.01 -2.55 15.54
C HIS A 37 -2.19 -2.98 14.08
N LEU A 38 -3.35 -3.53 13.71
CA LEU A 38 -3.62 -3.95 12.35
C LEU A 38 -3.64 -2.72 11.43
N LYS A 39 -2.67 -2.65 10.51
CA LYS A 39 -2.62 -1.61 9.48
C LYS A 39 -3.36 -2.10 8.25
N ILE A 40 -4.31 -1.29 7.79
CA ILE A 40 -4.96 -1.52 6.49
C ILE A 40 -3.90 -1.25 5.41
N ASP A 41 -3.51 -2.29 4.70
CA ASP A 41 -2.60 -2.19 3.56
C ASP A 41 -3.37 -2.60 2.30
N ALA A 42 -3.84 -1.57 1.58
CA ALA A 42 -4.58 -1.68 0.33
C ALA A 42 -3.64 -1.59 -0.89
N GLY A 43 -2.41 -2.10 -0.79
CA GLY A 43 -1.49 -2.16 -1.93
C GLY A 43 -2.05 -3.03 -3.05
N PHE A 44 -2.10 -2.50 -4.28
CA PHE A 44 -2.52 -3.21 -5.50
C PHE A 44 -1.84 -4.59 -5.65
N THR A 45 -0.58 -4.71 -5.22
CA THR A 45 0.20 -5.95 -5.24
C THR A 45 -0.40 -7.09 -4.42
N LYS A 46 -1.22 -6.83 -3.39
CA LYS A 46 -1.88 -7.88 -2.60
C LYS A 46 -3.14 -8.43 -3.26
N LEU A 47 -3.70 -7.69 -4.22
CA LEU A 47 -4.87 -8.08 -4.99
C LEU A 47 -4.49 -8.86 -6.25
N VAL A 48 -3.20 -8.90 -6.59
CA VAL A 48 -2.68 -9.53 -7.81
C VAL A 48 -1.95 -10.83 -7.44
N PRO A 49 -2.12 -11.92 -8.22
CA PRO A 49 -1.44 -13.19 -7.98
C PRO A 49 0.08 -13.07 -8.24
N MET A 50 0.84 -12.73 -7.19
CA MET A 50 2.29 -12.52 -7.26
C MET A 50 3.09 -13.78 -7.64
N GLU A 51 2.52 -14.96 -7.42
CA GLU A 51 3.16 -16.24 -7.77
C GLU A 51 3.14 -16.58 -9.26
N HIS A 52 2.38 -15.83 -10.06
CA HIS A 52 2.30 -16.03 -11.50
C HIS A 52 3.64 -15.68 -12.18
N GLU A 53 4.01 -16.42 -13.24
CA GLU A 53 5.31 -16.26 -13.94
C GLU A 53 5.54 -14.82 -14.45
N PHE A 54 4.53 -14.20 -15.05
CA PHE A 54 4.59 -12.78 -15.44
C PHE A 54 4.90 -11.83 -14.28
N MET A 55 4.30 -12.06 -13.10
CA MET A 55 4.54 -11.21 -11.94
C MET A 55 5.94 -11.42 -11.37
N LYS A 56 6.49 -12.64 -11.44
CA LYS A 56 7.88 -12.92 -11.07
C LYS A 56 8.87 -12.15 -11.95
N THR A 57 8.63 -12.15 -13.27
CA THR A 57 9.45 -11.36 -14.21
C THR A 57 9.29 -9.86 -13.97
N TYR A 58 8.06 -9.38 -13.77
CA TYR A 58 7.80 -7.98 -13.45
C TYR A 58 8.55 -7.55 -12.17
N VAL A 59 8.41 -8.29 -11.06
CA VAL A 59 9.08 -7.98 -9.78
C VAL A 59 10.60 -7.98 -9.91
N ARG A 60 11.16 -8.91 -10.70
CA ARG A 60 12.61 -8.99 -10.95
C ARG A 60 13.13 -7.71 -11.62
N HIS A 61 12.39 -7.19 -12.60
CA HIS A 61 12.84 -6.09 -13.45
C HIS A 61 12.22 -4.72 -13.09
N GLN A 62 11.29 -4.66 -12.13
CA GLN A 62 10.57 -3.45 -11.75
C GLN A 62 11.50 -2.29 -11.32
N LYS A 63 12.65 -2.60 -10.71
CA LYS A 63 13.61 -1.56 -10.31
C LYS A 63 14.36 -0.94 -11.49
N GLU A 64 14.55 -1.70 -12.56
CA GLU A 64 15.28 -1.29 -13.76
C GLU A 64 14.34 -0.56 -14.75
N PHE A 65 13.13 -1.12 -14.92
CA PHE A 65 12.13 -0.61 -15.85
C PHE A 65 11.00 0.15 -15.16
N GLY A 66 11.20 0.53 -13.89
CA GLY A 66 10.30 1.32 -13.05
C GLY A 66 8.97 0.63 -12.71
N GLY A 67 8.27 1.20 -11.74
CA GLY A 67 7.00 0.68 -11.25
C GLY A 67 5.82 0.97 -12.17
N ALA A 68 4.71 0.27 -11.92
CA ALA A 68 3.41 0.53 -12.54
C ALA A 68 2.76 1.85 -12.08
N ASN A 69 3.27 2.47 -11.02
CA ASN A 69 2.72 3.72 -10.49
C ASN A 69 3.02 4.87 -11.45
N LYS A 70 1.96 5.45 -12.02
CA LYS A 70 2.01 6.62 -12.88
C LYS A 70 1.16 7.73 -12.26
N ILE A 71 1.66 8.95 -12.29
CA ILE A 71 0.93 10.14 -11.87
C ILE A 71 0.68 10.99 -13.12
N LEU A 72 -0.57 11.36 -13.35
CA LEU A 72 -0.99 12.22 -14.44
C LEU A 72 -1.36 13.58 -13.86
N VAL A 73 -0.68 14.63 -14.32
CA VAL A 73 -0.94 16.02 -13.92
C VAL A 73 -1.59 16.73 -15.11
N ALA A 74 -2.85 17.12 -14.94
CA ALA A 74 -3.60 17.85 -15.96
C ALA A 74 -3.76 19.32 -15.55
N LEU A 75 -3.38 20.24 -16.43
CA LEU A 75 -3.61 21.68 -16.25
C LEU A 75 -4.81 22.09 -17.09
N ALA A 76 -5.69 22.92 -16.55
CA ALA A 76 -6.82 23.50 -17.26
C ALA A 76 -6.92 25.01 -16.96
N PRO A 77 -7.12 25.86 -17.98
CA PRO A 77 -7.32 27.29 -17.78
C PRO A 77 -8.69 27.55 -17.14
N LYS A 78 -8.76 28.52 -16.22
CA LYS A 78 -10.03 28.88 -15.57
C LYS A 78 -11.01 29.58 -16.51
N LYS A 79 -10.49 30.30 -17.51
CA LYS A 79 -11.23 31.01 -18.56
C LYS A 79 -10.34 31.09 -19.81
N GLY A 80 -10.96 31.05 -20.98
CA GLY A 80 -10.24 31.13 -22.27
C GLY A 80 -9.76 29.77 -22.77
N ASP A 81 -8.74 29.80 -23.62
CA ASP A 81 -8.20 28.65 -24.36
C ASP A 81 -6.82 28.22 -23.80
N ILE A 82 -6.36 27.03 -24.17
CA ILE A 82 -5.06 26.47 -23.80
C ILE A 82 -3.91 27.01 -24.66
N PHE A 83 -4.21 27.56 -25.84
CA PHE A 83 -3.19 28.04 -26.78
C PHE A 83 -2.71 29.47 -26.47
N THR A 84 -2.37 29.76 -25.20
CA THR A 84 -1.83 31.06 -24.79
C THR A 84 -0.40 30.94 -24.28
N PRO A 85 0.45 31.98 -24.46
CA PRO A 85 1.82 31.97 -23.95
C PRO A 85 1.90 31.71 -22.44
N GLU A 86 0.95 32.27 -21.67
CA GLU A 86 0.90 32.13 -20.21
C GLU A 86 0.57 30.69 -19.80
N PHE A 87 -0.33 30.03 -20.54
CA PHE A 87 -0.69 28.64 -20.27
C PHE A 87 0.48 27.69 -20.58
N PHE A 88 1.16 27.89 -21.70
CA PHE A 88 2.37 27.14 -22.03
C PHE A 88 3.49 27.36 -21.00
N ALA A 89 3.70 28.60 -20.54
CA ALA A 89 4.64 28.89 -19.45
C ALA A 89 4.27 28.17 -18.15
N ALA A 90 2.97 28.06 -17.83
CA ALA A 90 2.50 27.31 -16.67
C ALA A 90 2.79 25.80 -16.80
N ILE A 91 2.55 25.19 -17.97
CA ILE A 91 2.90 23.78 -18.21
C ILE A 91 4.41 23.58 -18.07
N GLN A 92 5.23 24.46 -18.64
CA GLN A 92 6.68 24.37 -18.53
C GLN A 92 7.12 24.42 -17.06
N LYS A 93 6.60 25.40 -16.30
CA LYS A 93 6.92 25.54 -14.87
C LYS A 93 6.53 24.30 -14.06
N VAL A 94 5.33 23.76 -14.25
CA VAL A 94 4.91 22.52 -13.58
C VAL A 94 5.79 21.34 -13.98
N THR A 95 6.18 21.26 -15.25
CA THR A 95 7.09 20.22 -15.75
C THR A 95 8.45 20.29 -15.03
N GLU A 96 9.03 21.48 -14.91
CA GLU A 96 10.29 21.70 -14.19
C GLU A 96 10.16 21.35 -12.70
N GLU A 97 9.10 21.80 -12.03
CA GLU A 97 8.88 21.48 -10.61
C GLU A 97 8.73 19.97 -10.37
N VAL A 98 7.97 19.26 -11.21
CA VAL A 98 7.83 17.79 -11.15
C VAL A 98 9.17 17.10 -11.42
N PHE A 99 9.96 17.60 -12.36
CA PHE A 99 11.27 17.05 -12.69
C PHE A 99 12.26 17.13 -11.53
N PHE A 100 12.18 18.17 -10.69
CA PHE A 100 13.06 18.32 -9.53
C PHE A 100 12.49 17.77 -8.22
N LEU A 101 11.25 17.28 -8.23
CA LEU A 101 10.60 16.73 -7.04
C LEU A 101 11.33 15.47 -6.51
N PRO A 102 11.62 15.38 -5.20
CA PRO A 102 12.22 14.18 -4.63
C PRO A 102 11.28 12.97 -4.77
N GLY A 103 11.82 11.84 -5.22
CA GLY A 103 11.07 10.60 -5.42
C GLY A 103 10.50 10.42 -6.84
N VAL A 104 10.64 11.41 -7.72
CA VAL A 104 10.31 11.29 -9.14
C VAL A 104 11.51 10.78 -9.93
N ASP A 105 11.31 9.77 -10.77
CA ASP A 105 12.31 9.36 -11.75
C ASP A 105 12.32 10.35 -12.92
N ARG A 106 13.35 11.21 -12.92
CA ARG A 106 13.55 12.27 -13.92
C ARG A 106 13.58 11.75 -15.34
N SER A 107 14.09 10.53 -15.56
CA SER A 107 14.16 9.93 -16.90
C SER A 107 12.78 9.58 -17.47
N ARG A 108 11.75 9.54 -16.61
CA ARG A 108 10.38 9.13 -16.92
C ARG A 108 9.37 10.26 -16.90
N VAL A 109 9.79 11.48 -16.62
CA VAL A 109 8.90 12.65 -16.73
C VAL A 109 8.66 12.90 -18.22
N ILE A 110 7.39 12.88 -18.62
CA ILE A 110 6.95 13.12 -20.00
C ILE A 110 6.01 14.32 -19.99
N SER A 111 6.36 15.35 -20.76
CA SER A 111 5.58 16.56 -20.98
C SER A 111 5.93 17.11 -22.36
N ILE A 112 5.09 17.95 -22.94
CA ILE A 112 5.36 18.58 -24.25
C ILE A 112 6.68 19.38 -24.29
N PHE A 113 7.25 19.72 -23.14
CA PHE A 113 8.52 20.42 -22.99
C PHE A 113 9.73 19.51 -22.72
N THR A 114 9.54 18.19 -22.59
CA THR A 114 10.64 17.24 -22.36
C THR A 114 11.12 16.59 -23.66
N PRO A 115 12.43 16.23 -23.77
CA PRO A 115 12.98 15.68 -25.01
C PRO A 115 12.38 14.34 -25.45
N ASN A 116 11.78 13.60 -24.51
CA ASN A 116 11.19 12.28 -24.68
C ASN A 116 9.69 12.32 -25.06
N ALA A 117 9.14 13.48 -25.39
CA ALA A 117 7.74 13.62 -25.83
C ALA A 117 7.51 13.38 -27.33
N ARG A 118 8.52 12.87 -28.03
CA ARG A 118 8.50 12.52 -29.46
C ARG A 118 8.19 11.05 -29.67
#